data_AF-A0A969IE38-F1
#
_entry.id   AF-A0A969IE38-F1
#
_cell.length_a   1.000
_cell.length_b   1.000
_cell.length_c   1.000
_cell.angle_alpha   90.00
_cell.angle_beta   90.00
_cell.angle_gamma   90.00
#
_symmetry.space_group_name_H-M   'P 1'
#
loop_
_entity.id
_entity.type
_entity.pdbx_description
1 polymer ?
#
loop_
_entity_poly.entity_id
_entity_poly.type
_entity_poly.pdbx_seq_one_letter_code
_entity_poly.pdbx_strand_id
1 'polypeptide(L)'
;MKKLKDARYDIIKVLIETGKITTISDIFIYIPKTIVYKELSVNFKRFVRAITDPSIFKLGELRELAEMFGVDAKKIVDMAYEQMAYEQGLTAKKMESKFPTPIPK
;
A
#
# COMPACT_ATOMS: atom_id res chain seq x y z
N MET A 1 6.38 2.57 28.35
CA MET A 1 5.04 1.92 28.34
C MET A 1 5.00 0.91 27.21
N LYS A 2 4.85 -0.38 27.51
CA LYS A 2 4.69 -1.44 26.50
C LYS A 2 3.26 -1.29 25.95
N LYS A 3 3.08 -0.63 24.80
CA LYS A 3 1.76 -0.57 24.13
C LYS A 3 1.27 -2.01 23.98
N LEU A 4 0.06 -2.30 24.46
CA LEU A 4 -0.63 -3.56 24.16
C LEU A 4 -0.61 -3.68 22.63
N LYS A 5 0.23 -4.58 22.09
CA LYS A 5 0.31 -4.78 20.64
C LYS A 5 -1.06 -5.26 20.22
N ASP A 6 -1.72 -4.42 19.44
CA ASP A 6 -3.06 -4.69 18.96
C ASP A 6 -2.99 -5.95 18.07
N ALA A 7 -3.80 -6.96 18.39
CA ALA A 7 -3.79 -8.26 17.72
C ALA A 7 -3.96 -8.15 16.20
N ARG A 8 -4.52 -7.02 15.71
CA ARG A 8 -4.63 -6.71 14.29
C ARG A 8 -3.27 -6.68 13.58
N TYR A 9 -2.21 -6.20 14.23
CA TYR A 9 -0.86 -6.15 13.63
C TYR A 9 -0.29 -7.55 13.43
N ASP A 10 -0.48 -8.45 14.40
CA ASP A 10 -0.04 -9.85 14.29
C ASP A 10 -0.82 -10.60 13.20
N ILE A 11 -2.13 -10.33 13.07
CA ILE A 11 -2.94 -10.89 11.97
C ILE A 11 -2.44 -10.38 10.61
N ILE A 12 -2.19 -9.08 10.48
CA ILE A 12 -1.67 -8.48 9.24
C ILE A 12 -0.36 -9.15 8.83
N LYS A 13 0.56 -9.36 9.79
CA LYS A 13 1.81 -10.07 9.54
C LYS A 13 1.57 -11.43 8.89
N VAL A 14 0.73 -12.27 9.50
CA VAL A 14 0.42 -13.61 8.98
C VAL A 14 -0.25 -13.53 7.61
N LEU A 15 -1.15 -12.57 7.38
CA LEU A 15 -1.82 -12.40 6.10
C LEU A 15 -0.88 -11.95 4.98
N ILE A 16 0.11 -11.09 5.29
CA ILE A 16 1.17 -10.71 4.35
C ILE A 16 2.09 -11.90 4.08
N GLU A 17 2.49 -12.64 5.11
CA GLU A 17 3.38 -13.80 4.95
C GLU A 17 2.75 -14.96 4.18
N THR A 18 1.44 -15.14 4.31
CA THR A 18 0.67 -16.16 3.56
C THR A 18 0.24 -15.69 2.16
N GLY A 19 0.56 -14.45 1.78
CA GLY A 19 0.22 -13.89 0.47
C GLY A 19 -1.28 -13.57 0.28
N LYS A 20 -2.06 -13.49 1.37
CA LYS A 20 -3.47 -13.09 1.32
C LYS A 20 -3.66 -11.58 1.17
N ILE A 21 -2.70 -10.80 1.67
CA ILE A 21 -2.59 -9.36 1.42
C ILE A 21 -1.53 -9.18 0.33
N THR A 22 -1.95 -8.69 -0.82
CA THR A 22 -1.08 -8.47 -1.99
C THR A 22 -0.92 -7.01 -2.34
N THR A 23 -1.70 -6.10 -1.72
CA THR A 23 -1.58 -4.65 -1.94
C THR A 23 -1.52 -3.89 -0.62
N ILE A 24 -0.95 -2.67 -0.65
CA ILE A 24 -0.92 -1.78 0.52
C ILE A 24 -2.35 -1.41 0.94
N SER A 25 -3.27 -1.30 -0.02
CA SER A 25 -4.68 -1.02 0.25
C SER A 25 -5.36 -2.10 1.10
N ASP A 26 -5.04 -3.38 0.86
CA ASP A 26 -5.67 -4.52 1.55
C ASP A 26 -5.34 -4.57 3.03
N ILE A 27 -4.15 -4.10 3.43
CA ILE A 27 -3.76 -3.98 4.84
C ILE A 27 -4.83 -3.23 5.64
N PHE A 28 -5.33 -2.14 5.07
CA PHE A 28 -6.26 -1.23 5.75
C PHE A 28 -7.73 -1.70 5.73
N ILE A 29 -8.00 -2.90 5.23
CA ILE A 29 -9.26 -3.61 5.45
C ILE A 29 -9.28 -4.19 6.88
N TYR A 30 -8.10 -4.60 7.40
CA TYR A 30 -7.96 -5.26 8.70
C TYR A 30 -7.61 -4.29 9.83
N ILE A 31 -6.98 -3.16 9.52
CA ILE A 31 -6.65 -2.11 10.49
C ILE A 31 -7.15 -0.73 10.03
N PRO A 32 -7.78 0.05 10.93
CA PRO A 32 -8.18 1.41 10.62
C PRO A 32 -6.98 2.29 10.25
N LYS A 33 -7.10 2.99 9.11
CA LYS A 33 -6.13 4.01 8.65
C LYS A 33 -5.82 5.04 9.73
N THR A 34 -6.82 5.35 10.56
CA THR A 34 -6.75 6.34 11.65
C THR A 34 -5.79 5.98 12.79
N ILE A 35 -5.47 4.69 12.96
CA ILE A 35 -4.51 4.24 13.95
C ILE A 35 -3.10 4.39 13.38
N VAL A 36 -2.90 3.88 12.17
CA VAL A 36 -1.60 3.83 11.51
C VAL A 36 -1.05 5.23 11.18
N TYR A 37 -1.87 6.16 10.66
CA TYR A 37 -1.36 7.49 10.31
C TYR A 37 -0.83 8.27 11.52
N LYS A 38 -1.44 8.07 12.70
CA LYS A 38 -1.02 8.72 13.94
C LYS A 38 0.34 8.20 14.39
N GLU A 39 0.57 6.89 14.21
CA GLU A 39 1.82 6.25 14.55
C GLU A 39 2.95 6.67 13.61
N LEU A 40 2.66 6.76 12.31
CA LEU A 40 3.57 7.31 11.29
C LEU A 40 3.78 8.83 11.39
N SER A 41 2.97 9.55 12.19
CA SER A 41 3.01 11.01 12.30
C SER A 41 2.92 11.75 10.95
N VAL A 42 2.13 11.23 10.01
CA VAL A 42 1.93 11.79 8.66
C VAL A 42 0.60 12.52 8.50
N ASN A 43 0.50 13.39 7.49
CA ASN A 43 -0.79 14.01 7.15
C ASN A 43 -1.80 12.95 6.65
N PHE A 44 -2.97 12.87 7.29
CA PHE A 44 -3.99 11.86 6.97
C PHE A 44 -4.46 11.89 5.51
N LYS A 45 -4.69 13.08 4.93
CA LYS A 45 -5.16 13.19 3.54
C LYS A 45 -4.09 12.68 2.57
N ARG A 46 -2.82 13.01 2.82
CA ARG A 46 -1.71 12.47 2.02
C ARG A 46 -1.59 10.96 2.20
N PHE A 47 -1.70 10.47 3.43
CA PHE A 47 -1.61 9.04 3.74
C PHE A 47 -2.69 8.22 3.02
N VAL A 48 -3.94 8.68 3.02
CA VAL A 48 -5.03 8.03 2.28
C VAL A 48 -4.74 7.98 0.78
N ARG A 49 -4.19 9.06 0.20
CA ARG A 49 -3.77 9.05 -1.21
C ARG A 49 -2.62 8.08 -1.46
N ALA A 50 -1.63 8.04 -0.57
CA ALA A 50 -0.47 7.16 -0.69
C ALA A 50 -0.84 5.67 -0.61
N ILE A 51 -1.90 5.33 0.13
CA ILE A 51 -2.41 3.95 0.16
C ILE A 51 -2.93 3.52 -1.22
N THR A 52 -3.60 4.41 -1.94
CA THR A 52 -4.14 4.14 -3.28
C THR A 52 -3.05 4.24 -4.35
N ASP A 53 -2.16 5.23 -4.24
CA ASP A 53 -1.01 5.43 -5.09
C ASP A 53 0.29 5.34 -4.27
N PRO A 54 0.90 4.14 -4.19
CA PRO A 54 2.08 3.92 -3.37
C PRO A 54 3.32 4.70 -3.80
N SER A 55 3.33 5.31 -5.00
CA SER A 55 4.44 6.17 -5.45
C SER A 55 4.63 7.42 -4.56
N ILE A 56 3.57 7.81 -3.84
CA ILE A 56 3.58 8.96 -2.92
C ILE A 56 4.32 8.62 -1.62
N PHE A 57 4.41 7.34 -1.24
CA PHE A 57 5.14 6.95 -0.04
C PHE A 57 6.63 7.20 -0.21
N LYS A 58 7.25 7.73 0.85
CA LYS A 58 8.71 7.75 0.96
C LYS A 58 9.18 6.36 1.37
N LEU A 59 10.38 5.97 0.93
CA LEU A 59 10.97 4.69 1.32
C LEU A 59 11.09 4.53 2.84
N GLY A 60 11.38 5.62 3.56
CA GLY A 60 11.39 5.63 5.03
C GLY A 60 10.02 5.31 5.65
N GLU A 61 8.93 5.79 5.06
CA GLU A 61 7.56 5.52 5.52
C GLU A 61 7.17 4.05 5.29
N LEU A 62 7.60 3.46 4.17
CA LEU A 62 7.41 2.03 3.89
C LEU A 62 8.19 1.15 4.87
N ARG A 63 9.42 1.56 5.24
CA ARG A 63 10.20 0.89 6.28
C ARG A 63 9.52 0.96 7.64
N GLU A 64 9.01 2.13 8.04
CA GLU A 64 8.28 2.29 9.30
C GLU A 64 6.99 1.45 9.34
N LEU A 65 6.24 1.39 8.24
CA LEU A 65 5.10 0.48 8.11
C LEU A 65 5.51 -0.99 8.32
N ALA A 66 6.63 -1.41 7.73
CA ALA A 66 7.12 -2.77 7.88
C ALA A 66 7.52 -3.08 9.34
N GLU A 67 8.20 -2.15 10.01
CA GLU A 67 8.55 -2.27 11.44
C GLU A 67 7.30 -2.37 12.32
N MET A 68 6.27 -1.57 12.04
CA MET A 68 5.01 -1.61 12.77
C MET A 68 4.27 -2.95 12.57
N PHE A 69 4.17 -3.45 11.34
CA PHE A 69 3.51 -4.72 11.03
C PHE A 69 4.40 -5.94 11.33
N GLY A 70 5.66 -5.75 11.70
CA GLY A 70 6.57 -6.84 12.04
C GLY A 70 6.93 -7.74 10.85
N VAL A 71 6.95 -7.17 9.64
CA VAL A 71 7.31 -7.84 8.38
C VAL A 71 8.61 -7.28 7.82
N ASP A 72 9.22 -8.02 6.89
CA ASP A 72 10.38 -7.53 6.15
C ASP A 72 10.02 -6.29 5.31
N ALA A 73 10.83 -5.23 5.44
CA ALA A 73 10.68 -3.99 4.68
C ALA A 73 10.70 -4.24 3.17
N LYS A 74 11.48 -5.21 2.70
CA LYS A 74 11.52 -5.56 1.28
C LYS A 74 10.13 -6.00 0.78
N LYS A 75 9.37 -6.78 1.56
CA LYS A 75 8.03 -7.23 1.17
C LYS A 75 7.06 -6.05 1.01
N ILE A 76 7.11 -5.07 1.92
CA ILE A 76 6.26 -3.88 1.83
C ILE A 76 6.64 -3.02 0.61
N VAL A 77 7.93 -2.91 0.31
CA VAL A 77 8.41 -2.17 -0.88
C VAL A 77 8.01 -2.88 -2.17
N ASP A 78 8.21 -4.20 -2.26
CA ASP A 78 7.81 -5.00 -3.41
C ASP A 78 6.29 -4.87 -3.65
N MET A 79 5.48 -4.98 -2.59
CA MET A 79 4.02 -4.79 -2.63
C MET A 79 3.60 -3.41 -3.12
N ALA A 80 4.27 -2.34 -2.63
CA ALA A 80 4.02 -0.98 -3.09
C ALA A 80 4.37 -0.81 -4.57
N TYR A 81 5.47 -1.42 -5.02
CA TYR A 81 5.91 -1.39 -6.41
C TYR A 81 4.94 -2.13 -7.34
N GLU A 82 4.50 -3.33 -6.96
CA GLU A 82 3.54 -4.14 -7.72
C GLU A 82 2.20 -3.42 -7.88
N GLN A 83 1.67 -2.84 -6.80
CA GLN A 83 0.44 -2.06 -6.85
C GLN A 83 0.60 -0.83 -7.77
N MET A 84 1.72 -0.11 -7.70
CA MET A 84 2.00 1.03 -8.58
C MET A 84 2.07 0.60 -10.06
N ALA A 85 2.76 -0.49 -10.36
CA ALA A 85 2.89 -1.00 -11.72
C ALA A 85 1.54 -1.40 -12.32
N TYR A 86 0.65 -2.00 -11.51
CA TYR A 86 -0.70 -2.36 -11.91
C TYR A 86 -1.56 -1.13 -12.27
N GLU A 87 -1.53 -0.09 -11.43
CA GLU A 87 -2.28 1.16 -11.66
C GLU A 87 -1.81 1.91 -12.93
N GLN A 88 -0.50 1.91 -13.20
CA GLN A 88 0.05 2.46 -14.45
C GLN A 88 -0.43 1.69 -15.67
N GLY A 89 -0.46 0.35 -15.61
CA GLY A 89 -0.98 -0.50 -16.68
C GLY A 89 -2.47 -0.30 -16.97
N LEU A 90 -3.29 -0.11 -15.92
CA LEU A 90 -4.72 0.24 -16.07
C LEU A 90 -4.92 1.62 -16.69
N THR A 91 -4.09 2.58 -16.29
CA THR A 91 -4.15 3.95 -16.82
C THR A 91 -3.82 3.98 -18.31
N ALA A 92 -2.80 3.24 -18.75
CA ALA A 92 -2.45 3.09 -20.16
C ALA A 92 -3.61 2.48 -20.97
N LYS A 93 -4.18 1.34 -20.53
CA LYS A 93 -5.32 0.69 -21.19
C LYS A 93 -6.55 1.61 -21.28
N LYS A 94 -6.82 2.39 -20.23
CA LYS A 94 -7.93 3.35 -20.21
C LYS A 94 -7.71 4.50 -21.20
N MET A 95 -6.49 4.97 -21.38
CA MET A 95 -6.16 5.96 -22.40
C MET A 95 -6.28 5.40 -23.82
N GLU A 96 -5.79 4.19 -24.08
CA GLU A 96 -5.93 3.49 -25.36
C GLU A 96 -7.40 3.29 -25.76
N SER A 97 -8.25 2.91 -24.80
CA SER A 97 -9.69 2.74 -25.05
C SER A 97 -10.43 4.06 -25.34
N LYS A 98 -9.94 5.19 -24.81
CA LYS A 98 -10.53 6.51 -24.98
C LYS A 98 -10.06 7.21 -26.25
N PHE A 99 -8.86 6.88 -26.72
CA PHE A 99 -8.25 7.43 -27.92
C PHE A 99 -7.66 6.29 -28.76
N PRO A 100 -8.50 5.44 -29.38
CA PRO A 100 -8.01 4.40 -30.26
C PRO A 100 -7.22 5.06 -31.39
N THR A 101 -6.02 4.58 -31.65
CA THR A 101 -5.25 5.03 -32.81
C THR A 101 -6.09 4.84 -34.07
N PRO A 102 -6.19 5.84 -34.95
CA PRO A 102 -6.85 5.65 -36.22
C PRO A 102 -6.14 4.49 -36.92
N ILE A 103 -6.89 3.42 -37.22
CA ILE A 103 -6.37 2.32 -38.03
C ILE A 103 -5.88 2.94 -39.34
N PRO A 104 -4.57 2.89 -39.65
CA PRO A 104 -4.08 3.40 -40.91
C PRO A 104 -4.79 2.63 -42.04
N LYS A 105 -5.43 3.38 -42.94
CA LYS A 105 -6.12 2.84 -44.10
C LYS A 105 -5.16 2.23 -45.10
#